data_AF-A0A4R6GTV6-F1
#
_entry.id   AF-A0A4R6GTV6-F1
#
_cell.length_a   1.000
_cell.length_b   1.000
_cell.length_c   1.000
_cell.angle_alpha   90.00
_cell.angle_beta   90.00
_cell.angle_gamma   90.00
#
_symmetry.space_group_name_H-M   'P 1'
#
loop_
_entity.id
_entity.type
_entity.pdbx_description
1 polymer ?
#
loop_
_entity_poly.entity_id
_entity_poly.type
_entity_poly.pdbx_seq_one_letter_code
_entity_poly.pdbx_strand_id
1 'polypeptide(L)'
;MPELYTLDECLDLYADAFCIGRQRECLFLSLWGRDTALQELLARLTLPTADNGLDTLHLCQGDTRHAMVFGDMDRYSRRSARLRQTRFGTLVHVWLFDQRCITPDRANLHSIVLLDDEEGACPVDDQLWPSVRELCPLPLLDHWQGPVMTLLHAQQAVLPASFSQGPIQAWEISLDENDLPPRLSGMIRAGVLTPEP
;
A
#
# COMPACT_ATOMS: atom_id res chain seq x y z
N MET A 1 -9.97 -1.83 21.03
CA MET A 1 -9.10 -0.62 21.11
C MET A 1 -8.04 -0.81 20.04
N PRO A 2 -7.67 0.22 19.27
CA PRO A 2 -6.61 0.08 18.28
C PRO A 2 -5.32 -0.33 18.99
N GLU A 3 -4.67 -1.35 18.46
CA GLU A 3 -3.41 -1.87 18.99
C GLU A 3 -2.26 -0.99 18.51
N LEU A 4 -1.49 -0.43 19.45
CA LEU A 4 -0.36 0.42 19.15
C LEU A 4 0.94 -0.39 19.14
N TYR A 5 1.71 -0.22 18.07
CA TYR A 5 3.03 -0.81 17.88
C TYR A 5 4.10 0.24 18.20
N THR A 6 5.16 -0.19 18.87
CA THR A 6 6.37 0.63 19.10
C THR A 6 7.40 0.37 18.00
N LEU A 7 8.41 1.24 17.87
CA LEU A 7 9.51 1.06 16.93
C LEU A 7 10.80 0.83 17.72
N ASP A 8 11.56 -0.23 17.39
CA ASP A 8 12.85 -0.50 18.05
C ASP A 8 13.87 0.62 17.80
N GLU A 9 13.85 1.19 16.60
CA GLU A 9 14.85 2.17 16.14
C GLU A 9 14.60 3.58 16.63
N CYS A 10 13.36 3.90 17.01
CA CYS A 10 12.90 5.24 17.33
C CYS A 10 11.95 5.22 18.54
N LEU A 11 12.46 5.73 19.67
CA LEU A 11 11.65 5.93 20.86
C LEU A 11 10.61 7.04 20.63
N ASP A 12 9.52 7.02 21.40
CA ASP A 12 8.43 8.00 21.36
C ASP A 12 7.63 8.08 20.05
N LEU A 13 7.77 7.08 19.17
CA LEU A 13 6.91 6.87 18.02
C LEU A 13 6.07 5.61 18.21
N TYR A 14 4.81 5.69 17.77
CA TYR A 14 3.84 4.60 17.83
C TYR A 14 3.13 4.47 16.49
N ALA A 15 2.93 3.25 16.01
CA ALA A 15 2.12 2.97 14.85
C ALA A 15 0.76 2.39 15.24
N ASP A 16 -0.31 2.91 14.65
CA ASP A 16 -1.69 2.42 14.84
C ASP A 16 -2.23 1.69 13.62
N ALA A 17 -1.61 1.86 12.45
CA ALA A 17 -1.92 1.14 11.23
C ALA A 17 -0.71 1.05 10.30
N PHE A 18 -0.56 -0.08 9.62
CA PHE A 18 0.50 -0.27 8.62
C PHE A 18 0.20 -1.44 7.67
N CYS A 19 0.74 -1.36 6.47
CA CYS A 19 0.66 -2.41 5.45
C CYS A 19 2.07 -2.74 4.94
N ILE A 20 2.40 -4.03 4.93
CA ILE A 20 3.69 -4.58 4.53
C ILE A 20 3.47 -5.43 3.27
N GLY A 21 4.17 -5.06 2.19
CA GLY A 21 4.12 -5.78 0.93
C GLY A 21 4.90 -7.09 0.94
N ARG A 22 4.92 -7.79 -0.19
CA ARG A 22 5.48 -9.15 -0.29
C ARG A 22 6.98 -9.23 -0.10
N GLN A 23 7.71 -8.17 -0.41
CA GLN A 23 9.15 -8.06 -0.23
C GLN A 23 9.49 -7.33 1.08
N ARG A 24 8.52 -7.24 2.00
CA ARG A 24 8.57 -6.49 3.26
C ARG A 24 8.63 -4.98 3.12
N GLU A 25 8.42 -4.46 1.93
CA GLU A 25 8.37 -3.04 1.67
C GLU A 25 7.23 -2.36 2.44
N CYS A 26 7.49 -1.14 2.91
CA CYS A 26 6.43 -0.27 3.41
C CYS A 26 5.49 0.09 2.26
N LEU A 27 4.21 -0.29 2.35
CA LEU A 27 3.15 0.20 1.46
C LEU A 27 2.40 1.37 2.10
N PHE A 28 2.14 1.25 3.40
CA PHE A 28 1.50 2.28 4.23
C PHE A 28 1.99 2.16 5.67
N LEU A 29 2.17 3.30 6.33
CA LEU A 29 2.56 3.40 7.73
C LEU A 29 1.94 4.66 8.34
N SER A 30 1.15 4.48 9.39
CA SER A 30 0.57 5.54 10.20
C SER A 30 1.34 5.65 11.52
N LEU A 31 1.90 6.82 11.81
CA LEU A 31 2.74 7.10 12.97
C LEU A 31 2.21 8.26 13.80
N TRP A 32 2.26 8.09 15.11
CA TRP A 32 1.98 9.09 16.13
C TRP A 32 3.20 9.33 16.99
N GLY A 33 3.48 10.59 17.31
CA GLY A 33 4.53 10.93 18.25
C GLY A 33 4.87 12.41 18.30
N ARG A 34 6.05 12.74 18.83
CA ARG A 34 6.55 14.12 18.88
C ARG A 34 7.16 14.51 17.53
N ASP A 35 7.05 15.79 17.18
CA ASP A 35 7.60 16.34 15.92
C ASP A 35 9.10 16.04 15.80
N THR A 36 9.87 16.15 16.89
CA THR A 36 11.32 15.90 16.88
C THR A 36 11.67 14.45 16.56
N ALA A 37 10.97 13.48 17.17
CA ALA A 37 11.22 12.05 16.93
C ALA A 37 10.87 11.66 15.49
N LEU A 38 9.78 12.22 14.96
CA LEU A 38 9.39 12.02 13.57
C LEU A 38 10.41 12.62 12.59
N GLN A 39 10.89 13.84 12.83
CA GLN A 39 11.90 14.45 11.95
C GLN A 39 13.21 13.67 11.97
N GLU A 40 13.63 13.17 13.15
CA GLU A 40 14.79 12.30 13.27
C GLU A 40 14.61 11.01 12.46
N LEU A 41 13.47 10.32 12.60
CA LEU A 41 13.16 9.12 11.83
C LEU A 41 13.24 9.39 10.33
N LEU A 42 12.56 10.43 9.83
CA LEU A 42 12.54 10.75 8.40
C LEU A 42 13.92 11.13 7.86
N ALA A 43 14.72 11.84 8.66
CA ALA A 43 16.10 12.15 8.30
C ALA A 43 16.92 10.85 8.19
N ARG A 44 16.81 9.94 9.15
CA ARG A 44 17.52 8.66 9.14
C ARG A 44 17.10 7.77 7.97
N LEU A 45 15.82 7.75 7.60
CA LEU A 45 15.34 7.00 6.43
C LEU A 45 15.91 7.54 5.10
N THR A 46 16.37 8.80 5.05
CA THR A 46 16.95 9.41 3.85
C THR A 46 18.47 9.25 3.77
N LEU A 47 19.12 8.92 4.89
CA LEU A 47 20.57 8.78 4.96
C LEU A 47 21.00 7.37 4.54
N PRO A 48 22.20 7.20 3.94
CA PRO A 48 22.80 5.89 3.77
C PRO A 48 23.09 5.23 5.13
N THR A 49 23.04 3.89 5.18
CA THR A 49 23.33 3.12 6.41
C THR A 49 24.72 3.41 6.98
N ALA A 50 25.71 3.74 6.13
CA ALA A 50 27.06 4.15 6.56
C ALA A 50 27.06 5.44 7.40
N ASP A 51 26.06 6.31 7.22
CA ASP A 51 25.90 7.59 7.89
C ASP A 51 24.77 7.54 8.95
N ASN A 52 24.61 6.38 9.60
CA ASN A 52 23.55 6.13 10.60
C ASN A 52 22.13 6.21 10.02
N GLY A 53 22.00 5.94 8.72
CA GLY A 53 20.72 5.77 8.05
C GLY A 53 19.95 4.52 8.45
N LEU A 54 18.68 4.48 8.07
CA LEU A 54 17.76 3.37 8.30
C LEU A 54 17.14 2.92 6.98
N ASP A 55 17.26 1.64 6.67
CA ASP A 55 16.54 0.99 5.57
C ASP A 55 15.43 0.05 6.07
N THR A 56 15.35 -0.18 7.39
CA THR A 56 14.42 -1.12 8.00
C THR A 56 13.93 -0.58 9.34
N LEU A 57 12.63 -0.68 9.59
CA LEU A 57 12.01 -0.44 10.89
C LEU A 57 11.41 -1.74 11.42
N HIS A 58 11.44 -1.91 12.74
CA HIS A 58 10.80 -3.03 13.41
C HIS A 58 9.62 -2.54 14.25
N LEU A 59 8.42 -2.94 13.83
CA LEU A 59 7.15 -2.66 14.51
C LEU A 59 6.91 -3.75 15.55
N CYS A 60 6.88 -3.35 16.82
CA CYS A 60 6.89 -4.25 17.98
C CYS A 60 5.62 -4.10 18.83
N GLN A 61 5.00 -5.23 19.15
CA GLN A 61 3.87 -5.32 20.07
C GLN A 61 3.93 -6.63 20.85
N GLY A 62 4.24 -6.56 22.15
CA GLY A 62 4.49 -7.77 22.95
C GLY A 62 5.66 -8.58 22.36
N ASP A 63 5.41 -9.86 22.07
CA ASP A 63 6.38 -10.75 21.42
C ASP A 63 6.35 -10.68 19.88
N THR A 64 5.39 -9.94 19.31
CA THR A 64 5.23 -9.79 17.87
C THR A 64 6.17 -8.70 17.34
N ARG A 65 6.90 -9.02 16.26
CA ARG A 65 7.84 -8.12 15.61
C ARG A 65 7.72 -8.21 14.09
N HIS A 66 7.37 -7.09 13.45
CA HIS A 66 7.29 -7.00 11.99
C HIS A 66 8.40 -6.11 11.46
N ALA A 67 9.25 -6.66 10.58
CA ALA A 67 10.25 -5.88 9.86
C ALA A 67 9.61 -5.25 8.61
N MET A 68 9.82 -3.94 8.45
CA MET A 68 9.36 -3.15 7.33
C MET A 68 10.56 -2.47 6.68
N VAL A 69 10.78 -2.77 5.41
CA VAL A 69 11.90 -2.29 4.61
C VAL A 69 11.49 -1.04 3.84
N PHE A 70 12.38 -0.06 3.81
CA PHE A 70 12.27 1.18 3.08
C PHE A 70 13.26 1.15 1.93
N GLY A 71 12.76 1.42 0.73
CA GLY A 71 13.60 1.69 -0.43
C GLY A 71 14.02 3.16 -0.46
N ASP A 72 14.22 3.67 -1.67
CA ASP A 72 14.42 5.10 -1.90
C ASP A 72 13.25 5.92 -1.33
N MET A 73 13.55 6.89 -0.46
CA MET A 73 12.55 7.74 0.17
C MET A 73 11.80 8.64 -0.82
N ASP A 74 12.36 8.88 -2.02
CA ASP A 74 11.66 9.59 -3.10
C ASP A 74 10.45 8.81 -3.63
N ARG A 75 10.37 7.50 -3.37
CA ARG A 75 9.19 6.68 -3.69
C ARG A 75 8.03 6.86 -2.72
N TYR A 76 8.26 7.53 -1.59
CA TYR A 76 7.24 7.70 -0.56
C TYR A 76 6.63 9.09 -0.62
N SER A 77 5.35 9.15 -0.28
CA SER A 77 4.64 10.39 -0.03
C SER A 77 4.21 10.44 1.43
N ARG A 78 4.09 11.66 1.95
CA ARG A 78 3.64 11.88 3.33
C ARG A 78 2.45 12.81 3.42
N ARG A 79 1.61 12.57 4.41
CA ARG A 79 0.56 13.48 4.89
C ARG A 79 0.70 13.60 6.40
N SER A 80 0.51 14.81 6.94
CA SER A 80 0.74 15.05 8.37
C SER A 80 -0.33 15.97 8.96
N ALA A 81 -0.77 15.66 10.18
CA ALA A 81 -1.64 16.51 10.99
C ALA A 81 -0.99 16.77 12.36
N ARG A 82 -1.22 17.97 12.92
CA ARG A 82 -0.73 18.33 14.25
C ARG A 82 -1.91 18.45 15.21
N LEU A 83 -1.91 17.67 16.28
CA LEU A 83 -2.85 17.77 17.38
C LEU A 83 -2.22 18.57 18.51
N ARG A 84 -2.76 19.77 18.76
CA ARG A 84 -2.27 20.69 19.80
C ARG A 84 -3.07 20.48 21.09
N GLN A 85 -2.52 20.96 22.21
CA GLN A 85 -3.18 20.97 23.53
C GLN A 85 -3.54 19.57 24.06
N THR A 86 -2.79 18.54 23.69
CA THR A 86 -2.93 17.21 24.30
C THR A 86 -2.27 17.19 25.69
N ARG A 87 -2.59 16.19 26.50
CA ARG A 87 -1.87 15.94 27.77
C ARG A 87 -0.37 15.64 27.57
N PHE A 88 0.05 15.34 26.34
CA PHE A 88 1.42 15.04 25.94
C PHE A 88 2.09 16.21 25.20
N GLY A 89 1.46 17.40 25.18
CA GLY A 89 1.91 18.54 24.39
C GLY A 89 1.37 18.50 22.95
N THR A 90 2.22 18.82 21.97
CA THR A 90 1.85 18.73 20.56
C THR A 90 2.20 17.34 20.04
N LEU A 91 1.17 16.60 19.62
CA LEU A 91 1.31 15.31 18.96
C LEU A 91 1.22 15.52 17.45
N VAL A 92 2.02 14.78 16.69
CA VAL A 92 1.95 14.77 15.22
C VAL A 92 1.50 13.38 14.79
N HIS A 93 0.57 13.36 13.84
CA HIS A 93 0.15 12.19 13.10
C HIS A 93 0.73 12.27 11.70
N VAL A 94 1.41 11.22 11.24
CA VAL A 94 1.94 11.12 9.89
C VAL A 94 1.53 9.83 9.25
N TRP A 95 1.08 9.95 8.01
CA TRP A 95 0.99 8.84 7.09
C TRP A 95 2.16 8.91 6.13
N LEU A 96 2.89 7.82 6.04
CA LEU A 96 3.90 7.55 5.04
C LEU A 96 3.39 6.40 4.17
N PHE A 97 3.43 6.57 2.85
CA PHE A 97 2.88 5.57 1.94
C PHE A 97 3.59 5.63 0.59
N ASP A 98 3.61 4.51 -0.12
CA ASP A 98 4.21 4.44 -1.46
C ASP A 98 3.44 5.33 -2.44
N GLN A 99 4.15 6.08 -3.29
CA GLN A 99 3.55 7.00 -4.25
C GLN A 99 2.65 6.32 -5.27
N ARG A 100 2.84 5.02 -5.51
CA ARG A 100 1.95 4.20 -6.36
C ARG A 100 0.53 4.08 -5.81
N CYS A 101 0.28 4.49 -4.57
CA CYS A 101 -1.07 4.68 -4.01
C CYS A 101 -1.79 5.92 -4.57
N ILE A 102 -1.05 6.90 -5.12
CA ILE A 102 -1.61 8.14 -5.70
C ILE A 102 -1.45 8.14 -7.21
N THR A 103 -0.27 7.76 -7.71
CA THR A 103 0.06 7.79 -9.13
C THR A 103 0.57 6.41 -9.54
N PRO A 104 -0.23 5.63 -10.28
CA PRO A 104 0.19 4.30 -10.73
C PRO A 104 1.47 4.38 -11.57
N ASP A 105 2.34 3.39 -11.40
CA ASP A 105 3.51 3.20 -12.24
C ASP A 105 3.10 2.57 -13.57
N ARG A 106 2.79 3.43 -14.53
CA ARG A 106 2.37 3.01 -15.89
C ARG A 106 3.49 2.40 -16.72
N ALA A 107 4.75 2.60 -16.35
CA ALA A 107 5.87 2.00 -17.07
C ALA A 107 6.03 0.52 -16.70
N ASN A 108 5.82 0.19 -15.43
CA ASN A 108 5.90 -1.19 -14.93
C ASN A 108 4.53 -1.85 -14.71
N LEU A 109 3.45 -1.18 -15.12
CA LEU A 109 2.06 -1.59 -14.91
C LEU A 109 1.80 -2.04 -13.48
N HIS A 110 2.25 -1.23 -12.51
CA HIS A 110 2.10 -1.48 -11.08
C HIS A 110 1.34 -0.35 -10.37
N SER A 111 0.31 -0.69 -9.59
CA SER A 111 -0.38 0.23 -8.68
C SER A 111 -0.55 -0.39 -7.30
N ILE A 112 -0.66 0.46 -6.27
CA ILE A 112 -1.11 0.04 -4.94
C ILE A 112 -2.45 0.72 -4.67
N VAL A 113 -3.39 0.00 -4.06
CA VAL A 113 -4.68 0.56 -3.65
C VAL A 113 -4.82 0.37 -2.15
N LEU A 114 -5.08 1.46 -1.43
CA LEU A 114 -5.39 1.42 -0.01
C LEU A 114 -6.92 1.44 0.15
N LEU A 115 -7.45 0.42 0.80
CA LEU A 115 -8.86 0.24 1.07
C LEU A 115 -9.10 0.36 2.58
N ASP A 116 -10.23 0.95 2.94
CA ASP A 116 -10.71 0.93 4.31
C ASP A 116 -11.39 -0.42 4.61
N ASP A 117 -11.14 -0.98 5.79
CA ASP A 117 -11.68 -2.25 6.27
C ASP A 117 -12.98 -2.03 7.06
N GLU A 118 -13.79 -1.06 6.63
CA GLU A 118 -15.07 -0.74 7.26
C GLU A 118 -16.16 -1.76 6.89
N GLU A 119 -16.95 -2.17 7.89
CA GLU A 119 -18.12 -3.03 7.68
C GLU A 119 -19.13 -2.38 6.75
N GLY A 120 -19.50 -3.08 5.66
CA GLY A 120 -20.45 -2.59 4.67
C GLY A 120 -19.81 -1.87 3.47
N ALA A 121 -18.48 -1.89 3.36
CA ALA A 121 -17.77 -1.44 2.17
C ALA A 121 -18.21 -2.19 0.90
N CYS A 122 -18.03 -1.53 -0.25
CA CYS A 122 -18.24 -2.11 -1.57
C CYS A 122 -17.33 -3.35 -1.76
N PRO A 123 -17.72 -4.37 -2.55
CA PRO A 123 -16.84 -5.50 -2.84
C PRO A 123 -15.44 -5.05 -3.27
N VAL A 124 -14.40 -5.73 -2.79
CA VAL A 124 -12.99 -5.36 -3.04
C VAL A 124 -12.73 -5.17 -4.54
N ASP A 125 -13.21 -6.10 -5.38
CA ASP A 125 -13.01 -6.02 -6.82
C ASP A 125 -13.64 -4.77 -7.46
N ASP A 126 -14.75 -4.25 -6.92
CA ASP A 126 -15.36 -3.00 -7.37
C ASP A 126 -14.49 -1.79 -7.02
N GLN A 127 -13.80 -1.85 -5.88
CA GLN A 127 -12.86 -0.81 -5.45
C GLN A 127 -11.53 -0.87 -6.21
N LEU A 128 -11.07 -2.06 -6.59
CA LEU A 128 -9.82 -2.25 -7.34
C LEU A 128 -9.98 -1.98 -8.84
N TRP A 129 -11.16 -2.19 -9.40
CA TRP A 129 -11.42 -2.11 -10.84
C TRP A 129 -11.01 -0.79 -11.50
N PRO A 130 -11.26 0.40 -10.92
CA PRO A 130 -10.79 1.66 -11.49
C PRO A 130 -9.27 1.69 -11.72
N SER A 131 -8.50 1.18 -10.75
CA SER A 131 -7.04 1.11 -10.83
C SER A 131 -6.58 0.11 -11.89
N VAL A 132 -7.24 -1.05 -11.99
CA VAL A 132 -6.96 -2.03 -13.06
C VAL A 132 -7.19 -1.42 -14.45
N ARG A 133 -8.30 -0.70 -14.65
CA ARG A 133 -8.60 -0.03 -15.92
C ARG A 133 -7.62 1.08 -16.25
N GLU A 134 -7.20 1.87 -15.25
CA GLU A 134 -6.23 2.93 -15.45
C GLU A 134 -4.84 2.38 -15.82
N LEU A 135 -4.46 1.26 -15.20
CA LEU A 135 -3.16 0.63 -15.39
C LEU A 135 -3.06 -0.16 -16.68
N CYS A 136 -4.15 -0.80 -17.11
CA CYS A 136 -4.17 -1.62 -18.31
C CYS A 136 -3.96 -0.75 -19.57
N PRO A 137 -3.01 -1.10 -20.46
CA PRO A 137 -2.80 -0.37 -21.72
C PRO A 137 -3.94 -0.59 -22.73
N LEU A 138 -4.78 -1.60 -22.51
CA LEU A 138 -5.92 -1.93 -23.37
C LEU A 138 -7.23 -1.38 -22.76
N PRO A 139 -8.16 -0.88 -23.58
CA PRO A 139 -9.44 -0.39 -23.10
C PRO A 139 -10.28 -1.57 -22.56
N LEU A 140 -10.46 -1.63 -21.24
CA LEU A 140 -11.31 -2.61 -20.58
C LEU A 140 -12.73 -2.05 -20.43
N LEU A 141 -13.74 -2.86 -20.77
CA LEU A 141 -15.16 -2.51 -20.63
C LEU A 141 -15.68 -2.86 -19.24
N ASP A 142 -16.65 -2.11 -18.73
CA ASP A 142 -17.12 -2.28 -17.35
C ASP A 142 -17.73 -3.65 -17.07
N HIS A 143 -18.49 -4.22 -18.00
CA HIS A 143 -19.06 -5.55 -17.84
C HIS A 143 -18.01 -6.68 -17.91
N TRP A 144 -16.77 -6.37 -18.28
CA TRP A 144 -15.66 -7.35 -18.27
C TRP A 144 -15.04 -7.52 -16.88
N GLN A 145 -15.40 -6.69 -15.91
CA GLN A 145 -14.81 -6.69 -14.58
C GLN A 145 -14.78 -8.11 -13.97
N GLY A 146 -15.90 -8.80 -13.89
CA GLY A 146 -15.96 -10.14 -13.26
C GLY A 146 -14.97 -11.14 -13.89
N PRO A 147 -15.06 -11.41 -15.21
CA PRO A 147 -14.11 -12.32 -15.88
C PRO A 147 -12.65 -11.86 -15.80
N VAL A 148 -12.38 -10.55 -15.92
CA VAL A 148 -11.00 -10.01 -15.88
C VAL A 148 -10.42 -10.10 -14.47
N MET A 149 -11.16 -9.69 -13.44
CA MET A 149 -10.70 -9.81 -12.05
C MET A 149 -10.47 -11.27 -11.67
N THR A 150 -11.36 -12.18 -12.10
CA THR A 150 -11.16 -13.64 -11.92
C THR A 150 -9.84 -14.11 -12.53
N LEU A 151 -9.53 -13.66 -13.76
CA LEU A 151 -8.26 -13.96 -14.40
C LEU A 151 -7.08 -13.39 -13.59
N LEU A 152 -7.12 -12.11 -13.22
CA LEU A 152 -6.02 -11.44 -12.52
C LEU A 152 -5.71 -12.07 -11.16
N HIS A 153 -6.74 -12.44 -10.39
CA HIS A 153 -6.59 -13.19 -9.14
C HIS A 153 -5.94 -14.56 -9.38
N ALA A 154 -6.39 -15.30 -10.40
CA ALA A 154 -5.81 -16.60 -10.75
C ALA A 154 -4.33 -16.49 -11.18
N GLN A 155 -3.93 -15.35 -11.74
CA GLN A 155 -2.55 -15.04 -12.12
C GLN A 155 -1.72 -14.44 -11.01
N GLN A 156 -2.29 -14.22 -9.82
CA GLN A 156 -1.64 -13.50 -8.73
C GLN A 156 -1.18 -12.08 -9.13
N ALA A 157 -1.85 -11.48 -10.13
CA ALA A 157 -1.61 -10.12 -10.59
C ALA A 157 -2.28 -9.08 -9.69
N VAL A 158 -3.30 -9.48 -8.93
CA VAL A 158 -3.95 -8.68 -7.89
C VAL A 158 -3.84 -9.45 -6.59
N LEU A 159 -3.20 -8.86 -5.58
CA LEU A 159 -2.94 -9.52 -4.31
C LEU A 159 -3.10 -8.55 -3.14
N PRO A 160 -3.58 -9.02 -1.97
CA PRO A 160 -3.47 -8.22 -0.77
C PRO A 160 -1.99 -8.13 -0.34
N ALA A 161 -1.68 -7.08 0.42
CA ALA A 161 -0.42 -6.97 1.13
C ALA A 161 -0.19 -8.20 2.01
N SER A 162 1.08 -8.56 2.23
CA SER A 162 1.43 -9.75 3.02
C SER A 162 0.99 -9.65 4.47
N PHE A 163 0.93 -8.42 5.00
CA PHE A 163 0.39 -8.15 6.31
C PHE A 163 -0.21 -6.74 6.34
N SER A 164 -1.37 -6.59 6.95
CA SER A 164 -1.98 -5.28 7.24
C SER A 164 -2.47 -5.26 8.67
N GLN A 165 -2.26 -4.14 9.35
CA GLN A 165 -2.70 -3.88 10.71
C GLN A 165 -3.48 -2.56 10.74
N GLY A 166 -4.55 -2.53 11.53
CA GLY A 166 -5.43 -1.37 11.63
C GLY A 166 -6.55 -1.40 10.58
N PRO A 167 -7.27 -0.27 10.39
CA PRO A 167 -8.45 -0.21 9.52
C PRO A 167 -8.10 -0.10 8.03
N ILE A 168 -6.83 -0.13 7.64
CA ILE A 168 -6.41 0.02 6.24
C ILE A 168 -5.83 -1.29 5.74
N GLN A 169 -6.29 -1.73 4.58
CA GLN A 169 -5.72 -2.83 3.83
C GLN A 169 -5.09 -2.31 2.54
N ALA A 170 -3.89 -2.79 2.21
CA ALA A 170 -3.28 -2.50 0.92
C ALA A 170 -3.45 -3.68 -0.04
N TRP A 171 -3.69 -3.36 -1.31
CA TRP A 171 -3.74 -4.30 -2.42
C TRP A 171 -2.75 -3.87 -3.49
N GLU A 172 -1.92 -4.81 -3.94
CA GLU A 172 -0.94 -4.62 -4.99
C GLU A 172 -1.52 -5.15 -6.31
N ILE A 173 -1.42 -4.33 -7.36
CA ILE A 173 -1.85 -4.67 -8.73
C ILE A 173 -0.61 -4.60 -9.62
N SER A 174 -0.20 -5.73 -10.17
CA SER A 174 0.95 -5.85 -11.08
C SER A 174 0.51 -6.61 -12.33
N LEU A 175 0.35 -5.90 -13.45
CA LEU A 175 -0.06 -6.48 -14.72
C LEU A 175 1.16 -6.85 -15.58
N ASP A 176 1.11 -7.98 -16.26
CA ASP A 176 2.13 -8.37 -17.23
C ASP A 176 1.73 -7.91 -18.65
N GLU A 177 2.48 -6.98 -19.22
CA GLU A 177 2.23 -6.42 -20.56
C GLU A 177 2.27 -7.50 -21.67
N ASN A 178 3.06 -8.55 -21.49
CA ASN A 178 3.24 -9.59 -22.50
C ASN A 178 2.23 -10.73 -22.36
N ASP A 179 1.75 -10.98 -21.14
CA ASP A 179 0.85 -12.11 -20.85
C ASP A 179 -0.64 -11.71 -20.80
N LEU A 180 -0.97 -10.47 -20.41
CA LEU A 180 -2.37 -10.03 -20.32
C LEU A 180 -3.06 -9.89 -21.70
N PRO A 181 -2.48 -9.21 -22.71
CA PRO A 181 -3.12 -9.07 -24.03
C PRO A 181 -3.50 -10.38 -24.73
N PRO A 182 -2.62 -11.41 -24.83
CA PRO A 182 -3.00 -12.65 -25.49
C PRO A 182 -4.12 -13.40 -24.75
N ARG A 183 -4.20 -13.28 -23.42
CA ARG A 183 -5.27 -13.91 -22.62
C ARG A 183 -6.61 -13.23 -22.82
N LEU A 184 -6.64 -11.90 -22.78
CA LEU A 184 -7.86 -11.14 -23.09
C LEU A 184 -8.34 -11.46 -24.52
N SER A 185 -7.41 -11.53 -25.49
CA SER A 185 -7.75 -11.94 -26.86
C SER A 185 -8.33 -13.36 -26.92
N GLY A 186 -7.76 -14.30 -26.17
CA GLY A 186 -8.28 -15.66 -26.03
C GLY A 186 -9.69 -15.70 -25.46
N MET A 187 -9.97 -14.92 -24.41
CA MET A 187 -11.29 -14.83 -23.78
C MET A 187 -12.33 -14.21 -24.71
N ILE A 188 -11.95 -13.22 -25.52
CA ILE A 188 -12.82 -12.64 -26.56
C ILE A 188 -13.18 -13.70 -27.60
N ARG A 189 -12.18 -14.45 -28.10
CA ARG A 189 -12.41 -15.53 -29.09
C ARG A 189 -13.26 -16.68 -28.54
N ALA A 190 -13.16 -16.93 -27.24
CA ALA A 190 -13.98 -17.92 -26.54
C ALA A 190 -15.40 -17.43 -26.23
N GLY A 191 -15.73 -16.17 -26.51
CA GLY A 191 -17.03 -15.56 -26.21
C GLY A 191 -17.26 -15.26 -24.74
N VAL A 192 -16.22 -15.30 -23.89
CA VAL A 192 -16.30 -14.92 -22.47
C VAL A 192 -16.32 -13.41 -22.31
N LEU A 193 -15.55 -12.70 -23.15
CA LEU A 193 -15.55 -11.24 -23.22
C LEU A 193 -16.24 -10.80 -24.52
N THR A 194 -17.26 -9.97 -24.40
CA THR A 194 -18.08 -9.50 -25.53
C THR A 194 -17.97 -7.99 -25.68
N PRO A 195 -18.04 -7.44 -26.91
CA PRO A 195 -17.98 -5.98 -27.11
C PRO A 195 -19.22 -5.25 -26.55
N GLU A 196 -20.32 -5.97 -26.31
CA GLU A 196 -21.58 -5.48 -25.77
C GLU A 196 -22.00 -6.35 -24.57
N PRO A 197 -22.65 -5.78 -23.54
CA PRO A 197 -23.09 -6.50 -22.34
C PRO A 197 -24.23 -7.50 -22.58
#